data_AF-A0A9E3EU40-F1
#
_entry.id   AF-A0A9E3EU40-F1
#
_cell.length_a   1.000
_cell.length_b   1.000
_cell.length_c   1.000
_cell.angle_alpha   90.00
_cell.angle_beta   90.00
_cell.angle_gamma   90.00
#
_symmetry.space_group_name_H-M   'P 1'
#
loop_
_entity.id
_entity.type
_entity.pdbx_description
1 polymer ?
#
loop_
_entity_poly.entity_id
_entity_poly.type
_entity_poly.pdbx_seq_one_letter_code
_entity_poly.pdbx_strand_id
1 'polypeptide(L)'
;MISDRNRLSEWLSPRAPIIRKLLWRLPYRWLPNPKPIVWVIGFDADDGRVITQLRTTHPAFGLATGVLETAGTPARLWLGRIGGPGVCYLDL
;
A
#
# COMPACT_ATOMS: atom_id res chain seq x y z
N MET A 1 -4.81 2.77 2.72
CA MET A 1 -3.78 2.27 1.78
C MET A 1 -2.57 3.18 1.87
N ILE A 2 -1.39 2.63 2.13
CA ILE A 2 -0.15 3.40 2.37
C ILE A 2 0.89 2.93 1.35
N SER A 3 1.57 3.86 0.70
CA SER A 3 2.64 3.56 -0.25
C SER A 3 3.80 4.53 -0.06
N ASP A 4 4.98 4.17 -0.57
CA ASP A 4 6.05 5.14 -0.76
C ASP A 4 5.55 6.33 -1.58
N ARG A 5 6.18 7.49 -1.37
CA ARG A 5 5.99 8.66 -2.23
C ARG A 5 6.34 8.32 -3.67
N ASN A 6 5.41 8.64 -4.57
CA ASN A 6 5.60 8.48 -6.00
C ASN A 6 6.19 9.79 -6.59
N ARG A 7 7.51 9.79 -6.81
CA ARG A 7 8.24 10.95 -7.37
C ARG A 7 7.67 11.42 -8.71
N LEU A 8 7.19 10.50 -9.56
CA LEU A 8 6.54 10.88 -10.84
C LEU A 8 5.23 11.63 -10.59
N SER A 9 4.44 11.20 -9.60
CA SER A 9 3.20 11.88 -9.22
C SER A 9 3.48 13.28 -8.65
N GLU A 10 4.47 13.40 -7.76
CA GLU A 10 4.90 14.69 -7.20
C GLU A 10 5.38 15.65 -8.31
N TRP A 11 6.14 15.13 -9.28
CA TRP A 11 6.61 15.90 -10.42
C TRP A 11 5.46 16.28 -11.38
N LEU A 12 4.48 15.41 -11.60
CA LEU A 12 3.34 15.69 -12.48
C LEU A 12 2.31 16.63 -11.85
N SER A 13 2.23 16.71 -10.52
CA SER A 13 1.22 17.50 -9.81
C SER A 13 1.21 18.99 -10.17
N PRO A 14 2.36 19.71 -10.20
CA PRO A 14 2.39 21.13 -10.58
C PRO A 14 2.33 21.39 -12.09
N ARG A 15 2.31 20.34 -12.93
CA ARG A 15 2.35 20.48 -14.40
C ARG A 15 0.96 20.61 -15.02
N ALA A 16 0.93 21.03 -16.28
CA ALA A 16 -0.30 21.25 -17.04
C ALA A 16 -1.23 20.01 -16.99
N PRO A 17 -2.54 20.17 -16.71
CA PRO A 17 -3.51 19.08 -16.59
C PRO A 17 -3.57 18.14 -17.81
N ILE A 18 -3.20 18.64 -18.99
CA ILE A 18 -3.15 17.86 -20.24
C ILE A 18 -2.17 16.69 -20.14
N ILE A 19 -1.03 16.87 -19.46
CA ILE A 19 -0.03 15.81 -19.30
C ILE A 19 -0.62 14.63 -18.50
N ARG A 20 -1.43 14.92 -17.47
CA ARG A 20 -2.15 13.89 -16.71
C ARG A 20 -3.13 13.14 -17.59
N LYS A 21 -3.87 13.82 -18.48
CA LYS A 21 -4.79 13.17 -19.43
C LYS A 21 -4.06 12.25 -20.41
N LEU A 22 -2.86 12.63 -20.86
CA LEU A 22 -2.04 11.78 -21.73
C LEU A 22 -1.51 10.55 -20.99
N LEU A 23 -1.15 10.67 -19.72
CA LEU A 23 -0.74 9.54 -18.89
C LEU A 23 -1.82 8.44 -18.80
N TRP A 24 -3.10 8.84 -18.73
CA TRP A 24 -4.23 7.89 -18.74
C TRP A 24 -4.42 7.15 -20.06
N ARG A 25 -3.83 7.64 -21.15
CA ARG A 25 -3.84 6.98 -22.46
C ARG A 25 -2.65 6.04 -22.65
N LEU A 26 -1.69 6.00 -21.73
CA LEU A 26 -0.55 5.10 -21.82
C LEU A 26 -1.01 3.65 -21.61
N PRO A 27 -0.47 2.68 -22.38
CA PRO A 27 -0.70 1.27 -22.12
C PRO A 27 -0.30 0.89 -20.69
N TYR A 28 -1.11 0.08 -20.02
CA TYR A 28 -0.88 -0.33 -18.62
C TYR A 28 0.51 -0.92 -18.36
N ARG A 29 1.08 -1.61 -19.35
CA ARG A 29 2.44 -2.18 -19.32
C ARG A 29 3.57 -1.16 -19.14
N TRP A 30 3.32 0.12 -19.40
CA TRP A 30 4.30 1.21 -19.25
C TRP A 30 4.11 2.01 -17.97
N LEU A 31 3.01 1.77 -17.25
CA LEU A 31 2.79 2.39 -15.96
C LEU A 31 3.71 1.73 -14.91
N PRO A 32 4.27 2.50 -13.96
CA PRO A 32 5.10 1.95 -12.90
C PRO A 32 4.34 0.91 -12.09
N ASN A 33 4.94 -0.26 -11.89
CA ASN A 33 4.34 -1.27 -11.02
C ASN A 33 4.42 -0.86 -9.55
N PRO A 34 3.41 -1.21 -8.72
CA PRO A 34 3.47 -1.01 -7.29
C PRO A 34 4.70 -1.72 -6.71
N LYS A 35 5.43 -1.03 -5.81
CA LYS A 35 6.54 -1.66 -5.09
C LYS A 35 6.01 -2.76 -4.16
N PRO A 36 6.75 -3.88 -4.00
CA PRO A 36 6.34 -5.01 -3.16
C PRO A 36 6.58 -4.73 -1.67
N ILE A 37 5.86 -3.74 -1.14
CA ILE A 37 5.94 -3.29 0.26
C ILE A 37 4.71 -3.77 1.02
N VAL A 38 4.94 -4.59 2.05
CA VAL A 38 3.96 -4.94 3.07
C VAL A 38 4.04 -3.86 4.14
N TRP A 39 3.00 -3.03 4.28
CA TRP A 39 3.02 -1.95 5.27
C TRP A 39 1.67 -1.75 5.92
N VAL A 40 1.68 -1.74 7.26
CA VAL A 40 0.53 -1.45 8.11
C VAL A 40 0.95 -0.46 9.18
N ILE A 41 0.07 0.46 9.51
CA ILE A 41 0.25 1.42 10.59
C ILE A 41 -0.98 1.33 11.50
N GLY A 42 -0.74 1.12 12.80
CA GLY A 42 -1.74 1.23 13.84
C GLY A 42 -1.77 2.65 14.37
N PHE A 43 -2.97 3.23 14.42
CA PHE A 43 -3.20 4.56 14.98
C PHE A 43 -4.04 4.45 16.24
N ASP A 44 -3.81 5.37 17.17
CA ASP A 44 -4.71 5.61 18.29
C ASP A 44 -6.02 6.19 17.76
N ALA A 45 -7.14 5.63 18.22
CA ALA A 45 -8.45 6.01 17.70
C ALA A 45 -8.88 7.40 18.19
N ASP A 46 -8.35 7.86 19.34
CA ASP A 46 -8.79 9.10 19.97
C ASP A 46 -8.04 10.32 19.42
N ASP A 47 -6.71 10.21 19.27
CA ASP A 47 -5.86 11.35 18.88
C ASP A 47 -5.15 11.17 17.52
N GLY A 48 -5.27 9.99 16.90
CA GLY A 48 -4.66 9.70 15.60
C GLY A 48 -3.14 9.58 15.62
N ARG A 49 -2.50 9.50 16.79
CA ARG A 49 -1.05 9.25 16.87
C ARG A 49 -0.72 7.85 16.37
N VAL A 50 0.47 7.70 15.81
CA VAL A 50 1.00 6.39 15.42
C VAL A 50 1.34 5.60 16.68
N ILE A 51 0.71 4.44 16.88
CA ILE A 51 1.03 3.49 17.96
C ILE A 51 2.10 2.51 17.49
N THR A 52 1.93 1.94 16.29
CA THR A 52 2.83 0.93 15.76
C THR A 52 2.92 1.00 14.24
N GLN A 53 4.05 0.55 13.69
CA GLN A 53 4.24 0.38 12.26
C GLN A 53 4.91 -0.95 11.97
N LEU A 54 4.27 -1.77 11.14
CA LEU A 54 4.85 -3.00 10.63
C LEU A 54 5.14 -2.80 9.15
N ARG A 55 6.43 -2.79 8.81
CA ARG A 55 6.90 -2.60 7.43
C ARG A 55 7.88 -3.70 7.07
N THR A 56 7.55 -4.45 6.01
CA THR A 56 8.45 -5.45 5.42
C THR A 56 8.28 -5.48 3.90
N THR A 57 9.05 -6.31 3.22
CA THR A 57 8.98 -6.50 1.77
C THR A 57 8.81 -7.96 1.45
N HIS A 58 7.86 -8.27 0.56
CA HIS A 58 7.68 -9.63 0.06
C HIS A 58 7.42 -9.59 -1.44
N PRO A 59 8.27 -10.21 -2.28
CA PRO A 59 8.22 -10.05 -3.74
C PRO A 59 6.88 -10.49 -4.33
N ALA A 60 6.23 -11.47 -3.71
CA ALA A 60 4.92 -11.97 -4.10
C ALA A 60 3.75 -11.36 -3.32
N PHE A 61 3.90 -10.21 -2.65
CA PHE A 61 2.79 -9.56 -1.93
C PHE A 61 2.33 -8.25 -2.57
N GLY A 62 3.19 -7.48 -3.25
CA GLY A 62 2.75 -6.17 -3.76
C GLY A 62 2.47 -5.20 -2.61
N LEU A 63 1.28 -4.58 -2.58
CA LEU A 63 0.93 -3.51 -1.63
C LEU A 63 -0.34 -3.84 -0.83
N ALA A 64 -0.31 -3.54 0.47
CA ALA A 64 -1.43 -3.79 1.38
C ALA A 64 -2.61 -2.84 1.14
N THR A 65 -3.80 -3.40 0.91
CA THR A 65 -5.04 -2.64 0.64
C THR A 65 -6.05 -2.70 1.77
N GLY A 66 -6.08 -3.80 2.52
CA GLY A 66 -6.97 -4.01 3.66
C GLY A 66 -6.25 -4.72 4.78
N VAL A 67 -6.76 -4.53 6.00
CA VAL A 67 -6.24 -5.14 7.22
C VAL A 67 -7.39 -5.66 8.06
N LEU A 68 -7.21 -6.83 8.67
CA LEU A 68 -8.14 -7.43 9.62
C LEU A 68 -7.33 -8.05 10.75
N GLU A 69 -7.67 -7.70 11.99
CA GLU A 69 -7.15 -8.39 13.17
C GLU A 69 -8.12 -9.50 13.58
N THR A 70 -7.58 -10.68 13.87
CA THR A 70 -8.35 -11.81 14.40
C THR A 70 -7.81 -12.20 15.77
N ALA A 71 -8.70 -12.26 16.76
CA ALA A 71 -8.37 -12.73 18.10
C ALA A 71 -7.99 -14.22 18.10
N GLY A 72 -6.97 -14.60 18.88
CA GLY A 72 -6.45 -15.96 18.98
C GLY A 72 -5.13 -16.02 19.76
N THR A 73 -4.53 -17.19 19.83
CA THR A 73 -3.21 -17.41 20.45
C THR A 73 -2.30 -18.17 19.48
N PRO A 74 -1.39 -17.49 18.74
CA PRO A 74 -1.18 -16.04 18.73
C PRO A 74 -2.31 -15.28 18.01
N ALA A 75 -2.44 -13.99 18.33
CA ALA A 75 -3.29 -13.09 17.56
C ALA A 75 -2.69 -12.90 16.16
N ARG A 76 -3.53 -12.65 15.16
CA ARG A 76 -3.07 -12.53 13.77
C ARG A 76 -3.61 -11.28 13.11
N LEU A 77 -2.73 -10.65 12.34
CA LEU A 77 -3.05 -9.52 11.48
C LEU A 77 -3.03 -9.97 10.02
N TRP A 78 -4.19 -10.01 9.38
CA TRP A 78 -4.36 -10.39 7.98
C TRP A 78 -4.32 -9.19 7.06
N LEU A 79 -3.65 -9.33 5.92
CA LEU A 79 -3.44 -8.27 4.94
C LEU A 79 -3.88 -8.72 3.56
N GLY A 80 -4.84 -7.98 3.00
CA GLY A 80 -5.19 -8.06 1.58
C GLY A 80 -4.18 -7.29 0.73
N ARG A 81 -3.96 -7.75 -0.50
CA ARG A 81 -3.03 -7.10 -1.44
C ARG A 81 -3.68 -6.67 -2.74
N ILE A 82 -3.04 -5.72 -3.41
CA ILE A 82 -3.26 -5.42 -4.82
C ILE A 82 -2.33 -6.25 -5.72
N GLY A 83 -2.82 -6.64 -6.90
CA GLY A 83 -2.01 -7.28 -7.95
C GLY A 83 -1.83 -8.80 -7.81
N GLY A 84 -2.72 -9.49 -7.09
CA GLY A 84 -2.73 -10.96 -7.02
C GLY A 84 -3.82 -11.49 -6.09
N PRO A 85 -4.13 -12.80 -6.12
CA PRO A 85 -5.22 -13.40 -5.33
C PRO A 85 -4.86 -13.76 -3.88
N GLY A 86 -3.61 -13.56 -3.45
CA GLY A 86 -3.14 -13.98 -2.14
C GLY A 86 -3.48 -13.02 -1.00
N VAL A 87 -3.29 -13.49 0.24
CA VAL A 87 -3.29 -12.69 1.48
C VAL A 87 -2.00 -12.99 2.26
N CYS A 88 -1.59 -12.08 3.14
CA CYS A 88 -0.47 -12.27 4.07
C CYS A 88 -1.00 -12.19 5.50
N TYR A 89 -0.33 -12.86 6.44
CA TYR A 89 -0.57 -12.64 7.86
C TYR A 89 0.73 -12.35 8.59
N LEU A 90 0.61 -11.63 9.71
CA LEU A 90 1.65 -11.41 10.70
C LEU A 90 1.12 -11.93 12.03
N ASP A 91 1.93 -12.67 12.78
CA ASP A 91 1.62 -12.99 14.17
C ASP A 91 1.89 -11.74 15.03
N LEU A 92 0.95 -11.42 15.92
CA LEU A 92 1.00 -10.30 16.87
C LEU A 92 1.40 -10.77 18.26
#